data_AF-A0A7Y7H9D8-F1
#
_entry.id   AF-A0A7Y7H9D8-F1
#
_cell.length_a   1.000
_cell.length_b   1.000
_cell.length_c   1.000
_cell.angle_alpha   90.00
_cell.angle_beta   90.00
_cell.angle_gamma   90.00
#
_symmetry.space_group_name_H-M   'P 1'
#
loop_
_entity.id
_entity.type
_entity.pdbx_description
1 polymer ?
#
loop_
_entity_poly.entity_id
_entity_poly.type
_entity_poly.pdbx_seq_one_letter_code
_entity_poly.pdbx_strand_id
1 'polypeptide(L)'
;MPETFNNTFQFLIFFNIGILFSQSRRFILIIGQWSFLLVGIIAFATTEYFYLSGISPFHSTILSKFLVGVAGSVLVVQLSRLAIAANFLSILSYIGKRSLPIYLAHMLVASGTRIFLLKILKVDNLAVNCVAGTLAGIFIPLFLYKVTVKNEYTAWLFIFPKKIDKKRESIRQTIIKTA
;
A
#
# COMPACT_ATOMS: atom_id res chain seq x y z
N MET A 1 16.81 -2.68 25.01
CA MET A 1 16.56 -3.17 23.63
C MET A 1 17.00 -2.08 22.66
N PRO A 2 17.57 -2.40 21.49
CA PRO A 2 18.02 -1.37 20.55
C PRO A 2 16.84 -0.49 20.14
N GLU A 3 17.03 0.84 20.12
CA GLU A 3 15.96 1.82 19.84
C GLU A 3 15.23 1.55 18.51
N THR A 4 15.94 0.95 17.55
CA THR A 4 15.41 0.52 16.24
C THR A 4 14.29 -0.53 16.35
N PHE A 5 14.37 -1.42 17.34
CA PHE A 5 13.35 -2.45 17.57
C PHE A 5 12.05 -1.81 18.06
N ASN A 6 12.13 -0.86 18.99
CA ASN A 6 10.97 -0.14 19.52
C ASN A 6 10.25 0.65 18.42
N ASN A 7 10.99 1.32 17.54
CA ASN A 7 10.42 2.06 16.41
C ASN A 7 9.68 1.15 15.41
N THR A 8 10.19 -0.05 15.16
CA THR A 8 9.53 -1.02 14.28
C THR A 8 8.15 -1.41 14.79
N PHE A 9 8.00 -1.68 16.10
CA PHE A 9 6.70 -1.99 16.71
C PHE A 9 5.75 -0.79 16.68
N GLN A 10 6.28 0.42 16.83
CA GLN A 10 5.48 1.64 16.71
C GLN A 10 4.91 1.82 15.29
N PHE A 11 5.67 1.50 14.24
CA PHE A 11 5.14 1.59 12.87
C PHE A 11 4.20 0.45 12.50
N LEU A 12 4.39 -0.73 13.10
CA LEU A 12 3.54 -1.91 12.89
C LEU A 12 2.08 -1.64 13.29
N ILE A 13 1.83 -0.75 14.26
CA ILE A 13 0.46 -0.42 14.66
C ILE A 13 -0.33 0.28 13.53
N PHE A 14 0.32 1.16 12.76
CA PHE A 14 -0.33 1.85 11.64
C PHE A 14 -0.66 0.86 10.52
N PHE A 15 0.21 -0.11 10.27
CA PHE A 15 -0.04 -1.17 9.31
C PHE A 15 -1.27 -2.01 9.70
N ASN A 16 -1.39 -2.40 10.98
CA ASN A 16 -2.55 -3.14 11.47
C ASN A 16 -3.84 -2.32 11.41
N ILE A 17 -3.78 -1.03 11.74
CA ILE A 17 -4.91 -0.11 11.61
C ILE A 17 -5.37 -0.02 10.14
N GLY A 18 -4.42 0.04 9.19
CA GLY A 18 -4.72 -0.04 7.76
C GLY A 18 -5.45 -1.33 7.36
N ILE A 19 -5.05 -2.47 7.92
CA ILE A 19 -5.75 -3.76 7.72
C ILE A 19 -7.18 -3.70 8.25
N LEU A 20 -7.38 -3.22 9.48
CA LEU A 20 -8.71 -3.08 10.11
C LEU A 20 -9.62 -2.14 9.32
N PHE A 21 -9.10 -1.00 8.86
CA PHE A 21 -9.85 -0.08 7.99
C PHE A 21 -10.21 -0.72 6.65
N SER A 22 -9.33 -1.54 6.07
CA SER A 22 -9.62 -2.24 4.80
C SER A 22 -10.81 -3.20 4.90
N GLN A 23 -11.02 -3.80 6.08
CA GLN A 23 -12.13 -4.72 6.32
C GLN A 23 -13.47 -3.97 6.44
N SER A 24 -13.43 -2.71 6.87
CA SER A 24 -14.62 -1.88 7.15
C SER A 24 -15.06 -1.06 5.93
N ARG A 25 -15.61 -1.73 4.90
CA ARG A 25 -16.09 -1.07 3.65
C ARG A 25 -17.05 0.09 3.89
N ARG A 26 -17.94 -0.02 4.89
CA ARG A 26 -18.91 1.03 5.24
C ARG A 26 -18.23 2.33 5.70
N PHE A 27 -17.14 2.21 6.46
CA PHE A 27 -16.39 3.36 6.97
C PHE A 27 -15.69 4.11 5.82
N ILE A 28 -15.08 3.36 4.89
CA ILE A 28 -14.44 3.92 3.68
C ILE A 28 -15.45 4.65 2.80
N LEU A 29 -16.68 4.13 2.69
CA LEU A 29 -17.75 4.76 1.90
C LEU A 29 -18.24 6.08 2.50
N ILE A 30 -18.37 6.16 3.83
CA ILE A 30 -18.85 7.36 4.53
C ILE A 30 -17.78 8.46 4.45
N ILE A 31 -16.52 8.15 4.76
CA ILE A 31 -15.42 9.12 4.72
C ILE A 31 -15.15 9.60 3.30
N GLY A 32 -15.31 8.74 2.29
CA GLY A 32 -15.02 9.07 0.91
C GLY A 32 -16.00 10.06 0.24
N GLN A 33 -16.96 10.64 0.96
CA GLN A 33 -17.88 11.65 0.41
C GLN A 33 -17.26 13.05 0.42
N TRP A 34 -17.60 13.87 -0.57
CA TRP A 34 -17.11 15.25 -0.70
C TRP A 34 -17.37 16.11 0.55
N SER A 35 -18.50 15.91 1.23
CA SER A 35 -18.87 16.66 2.43
C SER A 35 -17.91 16.46 3.60
N PHE A 36 -17.26 15.30 3.71
CA PHE A 36 -16.31 15.01 4.78
C PHE A 36 -14.88 15.45 4.45
N LEU A 37 -14.62 15.94 3.22
CA LEU A 37 -13.28 16.30 2.77
C LEU A 37 -12.71 17.45 3.60
N LEU A 38 -13.52 18.50 3.78
CA LEU A 38 -13.14 19.65 4.61
C LEU A 38 -12.82 19.23 6.04
N VAL A 39 -13.60 18.30 6.61
CA VAL A 39 -13.34 17.76 7.96
C VAL A 39 -11.99 17.03 8.00
N GLY A 40 -11.68 16.22 6.99
CA GLY A 40 -10.40 15.52 6.88
C GLY A 40 -9.20 16.48 6.76
N ILE A 41 -9.32 17.52 5.93
CA ILE A 41 -8.29 18.56 5.78
C ILE A 41 -8.11 19.33 7.08
N ILE A 42 -9.20 19.79 7.70
CA ILE A 42 -9.14 20.55 8.95
C ILE A 42 -8.52 19.68 10.04
N ALA A 43 -8.93 18.42 10.17
CA ALA A 43 -8.36 17.49 11.14
C ALA A 43 -6.85 17.31 10.92
N PHE A 44 -6.42 17.04 9.69
CA PHE A 44 -5.00 16.89 9.37
C PHE A 44 -4.21 18.18 9.64
N ALA A 45 -4.64 19.32 9.08
CA ALA A 45 -3.99 20.61 9.26
C ALA A 45 -3.91 21.02 10.73
N THR A 46 -4.96 20.76 11.52
CA THR A 46 -4.97 21.02 12.96
C THR A 46 -3.94 20.15 13.67
N THR A 47 -3.95 18.84 13.43
CA THR A 47 -2.98 17.92 14.06
C THR A 47 -1.53 18.23 13.66
N GLU A 48 -1.29 18.60 12.40
CA GLU A 48 0.02 18.98 11.88
C GLU A 48 0.48 20.33 12.44
N TYR A 49 -0.41 21.32 12.51
CA TYR A 49 -0.12 22.63 13.10
C TYR A 49 0.28 22.50 14.57
N PHE A 50 -0.44 21.70 15.36
CA PHE A 50 -0.07 21.44 16.76
C PHE A 50 1.27 20.70 16.90
N TYR A 51 1.57 19.79 15.98
CA TYR A 51 2.85 19.08 15.96
C TYR A 51 4.02 20.02 15.63
N LEU A 52 3.85 20.90 14.63
CA LEU A 52 4.89 21.83 14.18
C LEU A 52 5.08 23.04 15.11
N SER A 53 4.00 23.54 15.72
CA SER A 53 4.05 24.71 16.60
C SER A 53 4.74 24.42 17.94
N GLY A 54 5.05 23.15 18.23
CA GLY A 54 5.81 22.75 19.42
C GLY A 54 5.11 23.08 20.75
N ILE A 55 3.81 23.33 20.74
CA ILE A 55 3.03 23.69 21.94
C ILE A 55 2.99 22.46 22.87
N SER A 56 3.62 22.56 24.04
CA SER A 56 3.62 21.49 25.05
C SER A 56 2.19 21.22 25.52
N PRO A 57 1.69 19.97 25.50
CA PRO A 57 2.39 18.68 25.60
C PRO A 57 2.55 17.87 24.28
N PHE A 58 2.33 18.48 23.11
CA PHE A 58 2.32 17.76 21.82
C PHE A 58 3.68 17.64 21.13
N HIS A 59 4.69 18.37 21.63
CA HIS A 59 6.06 18.25 21.15
C HIS A 59 6.67 16.89 21.54
N SER A 60 7.14 16.14 20.54
CA SER A 60 7.85 14.85 20.62
C SER A 60 7.16 13.64 21.26
N THR A 61 5.91 13.74 21.71
CA THR A 61 5.19 12.59 22.32
C THR A 61 4.80 11.55 21.26
N ILE A 62 4.87 10.26 21.60
CA ILE A 62 4.47 9.16 20.70
C ILE A 62 3.03 9.33 20.17
N LEU A 63 2.16 9.89 21.00
CA LEU A 63 0.74 10.10 20.72
C LEU A 63 0.53 11.17 19.63
N SER A 64 1.32 12.23 19.58
CA SER A 64 1.16 13.26 18.54
C SER A 64 1.57 12.74 17.17
N LYS A 65 2.69 12.00 17.09
CA LYS A 65 3.10 11.29 15.87
C LYS A 65 2.03 10.30 15.39
N PHE A 66 1.41 9.60 16.33
CA PHE A 66 0.31 8.68 16.05
C PHE A 66 -0.92 9.39 15.47
N LEU A 67 -1.38 10.46 16.12
CA LEU A 67 -2.56 11.21 15.67
C LEU A 67 -2.36 11.83 14.29
N VAL A 68 -1.20 12.45 14.04
CA VAL A 68 -0.85 13.02 12.73
C VAL A 68 -0.82 11.93 11.66
N GLY A 69 -0.19 10.77 11.96
CA GLY A 69 -0.13 9.65 11.02
C GLY A 69 -1.50 9.07 10.67
N VAL A 70 -2.39 8.93 11.66
CA VAL A 70 -3.77 8.47 11.44
C VAL A 70 -4.56 9.50 10.63
N ALA A 71 -4.51 10.78 11.00
CA ALA A 71 -5.21 11.85 10.30
C ALA A 71 -4.77 11.95 8.82
N GLY A 72 -3.46 11.89 8.56
CA GLY A 72 -2.91 11.88 7.21
C GLY A 72 -3.32 10.64 6.42
N SER A 73 -3.29 9.46 7.04
CA SER A 73 -3.73 8.21 6.39
C SER A 73 -5.21 8.27 5.99
N VAL A 74 -6.07 8.77 6.87
CA VAL A 74 -7.51 8.95 6.59
C VAL A 74 -7.72 9.93 5.43
N LEU A 75 -7.00 11.06 5.42
CA LEU A 75 -7.07 12.05 4.34
C LEU A 75 -6.63 11.46 2.99
N VAL A 76 -5.54 10.69 2.96
CA VAL A 76 -5.06 10.02 1.73
C VAL A 76 -6.08 9.01 1.21
N VAL A 77 -6.71 8.22 2.10
CA VAL A 77 -7.78 7.28 1.71
C VAL A 77 -8.97 8.03 1.11
N GLN A 78 -9.36 9.15 1.71
CA GLN A 78 -10.45 9.99 1.23
C GLN A 78 -10.16 10.58 -0.15
N LEU A 79 -8.98 11.17 -0.35
CA LEU A 79 -8.54 11.68 -1.65
C LEU A 79 -8.49 10.57 -2.71
N SER A 80 -7.96 9.40 -2.34
CA SER A 80 -7.90 8.24 -3.24
C SER A 80 -9.29 7.79 -3.71
N ARG A 81 -10.29 7.83 -2.84
CA ARG A 81 -11.69 7.49 -3.18
C ARG A 81 -12.30 8.50 -4.15
N LEU A 82 -12.10 9.79 -3.90
CA LEU A 82 -12.62 10.85 -4.77
C LEU A 82 -11.96 10.82 -6.15
N ALA A 83 -10.64 10.59 -6.20
CA ALA A 83 -9.90 10.41 -7.44
C ALA A 83 -10.42 9.23 -8.28
N ILE A 84 -10.79 8.12 -7.63
CA ILE A 84 -11.42 6.97 -8.29
C ILE A 84 -12.82 7.33 -8.80
N ALA A 85 -13.63 8.05 -8.01
CA ALA A 85 -14.98 8.46 -8.40
C ALA A 85 -14.99 9.41 -9.60
N ALA A 86 -14.00 10.30 -9.71
CA ALA A 86 -13.84 11.22 -10.83
C ALA A 86 -13.22 10.57 -12.10
N ASN A 87 -12.88 9.28 -12.06
CA ASN A 87 -12.19 8.53 -13.13
C ASN A 87 -10.87 9.17 -13.64
N PHE A 88 -10.31 10.12 -12.88
CA PHE A 88 -9.15 10.91 -13.29
C PHE A 88 -7.85 10.08 -13.35
N LEU A 89 -7.78 8.98 -12.58
CA LEU A 89 -6.55 8.23 -12.31
C LEU A 89 -6.69 6.72 -12.54
N SER A 90 -7.25 6.33 -13.69
CA SER A 90 -7.47 4.92 -14.05
C SER A 90 -6.16 4.10 -14.11
N ILE A 91 -5.09 4.67 -14.67
CA ILE A 91 -3.75 4.04 -14.72
C ILE A 91 -3.17 3.87 -13.31
N LEU A 92 -3.25 4.91 -12.48
CA LEU A 92 -2.75 4.83 -11.11
C LEU A 92 -3.55 3.83 -10.27
N SER A 93 -4.87 3.74 -10.48
CA SER A 93 -5.71 2.71 -9.86
C SER A 93 -5.30 1.30 -10.30
N TYR A 94 -4.94 1.14 -11.58
CA TYR A 94 -4.47 -0.14 -12.11
C TYR A 94 -3.14 -0.58 -11.48
N ILE A 95 -2.19 0.34 -11.33
CA ILE A 95 -0.89 0.10 -10.70
C ILE A 95 -1.06 -0.13 -9.19
N GLY A 96 -1.86 0.72 -8.53
CA GLY A 96 -2.10 0.68 -7.08
C GLY A 96 -2.77 -0.61 -6.60
N LYS A 97 -3.68 -1.20 -7.40
CA LYS A 97 -4.26 -2.54 -7.11
C LYS A 97 -3.21 -3.67 -7.11
N ARG A 98 -2.02 -3.41 -7.69
CA ARG A 98 -0.90 -4.36 -7.82
C ARG A 98 0.33 -3.87 -7.05
N SER A 99 0.14 -2.97 -6.09
CA SER A 99 1.23 -2.41 -5.28
C SER A 99 1.98 -3.48 -4.48
N LEU A 100 1.30 -4.52 -3.98
CA LEU A 100 1.93 -5.60 -3.23
C LEU A 100 2.92 -6.42 -4.10
N PRO A 101 2.54 -6.94 -5.29
CA PRO A 101 3.50 -7.54 -6.21
C PRO A 101 4.68 -6.64 -6.58
N ILE A 102 4.42 -5.34 -6.81
CA ILE A 102 5.47 -4.36 -7.10
C ILE A 102 6.40 -4.22 -5.90
N TYR A 103 5.88 -4.08 -4.70
CA TYR A 103 6.65 -3.97 -3.46
C TYR A 103 7.61 -5.16 -3.29
N LEU A 104 7.16 -6.38 -3.57
CA LEU A 104 7.99 -7.59 -3.43
C LEU A 104 9.15 -7.65 -4.45
N ALA A 105 8.92 -7.23 -5.70
CA ALA A 105 9.89 -7.46 -6.78
C ALA A 105 10.70 -6.22 -7.20
N HIS A 106 10.24 -4.99 -6.91
CA HIS A 106 10.88 -3.77 -7.40
C HIS A 106 12.33 -3.60 -6.90
N MET A 107 12.66 -4.01 -5.67
CA MET A 107 14.02 -3.90 -5.14
C MET A 107 15.03 -4.73 -5.93
N LEU A 108 14.65 -5.97 -6.29
CA LEU A 108 15.49 -6.86 -7.10
C LEU A 108 15.66 -6.28 -8.51
N VAL A 109 14.57 -5.81 -9.11
CA VAL A 109 14.59 -5.23 -10.45
C VAL A 109 15.39 -3.93 -10.51
N ALA A 110 15.20 -3.01 -9.56
CA ALA A 110 15.92 -1.73 -9.52
C ALA A 110 17.43 -1.96 -9.35
N SER A 111 17.80 -2.88 -8.45
CA SER A 111 19.20 -3.27 -8.25
C SER A 111 19.79 -3.92 -9.50
N GLY A 112 19.06 -4.86 -10.13
CA GLY A 112 19.47 -5.51 -11.37
C GLY A 112 19.64 -4.54 -12.53
N THR A 113 18.70 -3.60 -12.68
CA THR A 113 18.74 -2.54 -13.69
C THR A 113 19.98 -1.67 -13.49
N ARG A 114 20.25 -1.22 -12.26
CA ARG A 114 21.45 -0.46 -11.93
C ARG A 114 22.74 -1.22 -12.28
N ILE A 115 22.83 -2.51 -11.92
CA ILE A 115 24.01 -3.33 -12.25
C ILE A 115 24.17 -3.47 -13.77
N PHE A 116 23.06 -3.68 -14.49
CA PHE A 116 23.06 -3.80 -15.94
C PHE A 116 23.55 -2.52 -16.63
N LEU A 117 22.99 -1.36 -16.26
CA LEU A 117 23.42 -0.08 -16.83
C LEU A 117 24.89 0.24 -16.52
N LEU A 118 25.32 0.06 -15.26
CA LEU A 118 26.67 0.42 -14.84
C LEU A 118 27.74 -0.54 -15.36
N LYS A 119 27.50 -1.86 -15.27
CA LYS A 119 28.55 -2.86 -15.57
C LYS A 119 28.52 -3.33 -17.01
N ILE A 120 27.35 -3.43 -17.63
CA ILE A 120 27.21 -4.00 -18.99
C ILE A 120 27.20 -2.88 -20.02
N LEU A 121 26.34 -1.88 -19.84
CA LEU A 121 26.24 -0.74 -20.77
C LEU A 121 27.26 0.37 -20.48
N LYS A 122 27.96 0.32 -19.34
CA LYS A 122 28.92 1.34 -18.89
C LYS A 122 28.34 2.77 -18.86
N VAL A 123 27.05 2.89 -18.57
CA VAL A 123 26.35 4.18 -18.43
C VAL A 123 26.35 4.58 -16.96
N ASP A 124 27.23 5.51 -16.59
CA ASP A 124 27.45 6.01 -15.24
C ASP A 124 26.57 7.23 -14.88
N ASN A 125 25.79 7.74 -15.82
CA ASN A 125 24.90 8.87 -15.59
C ASN A 125 23.84 8.55 -14.53
N LEU A 126 23.85 9.32 -13.43
CA LEU A 126 22.93 9.18 -12.31
C LEU A 126 21.46 9.32 -12.74
N ALA A 127 21.13 10.33 -13.56
CA ALA A 127 19.77 10.59 -13.98
C ALA A 127 19.21 9.41 -14.80
N VAL A 128 20.02 8.83 -15.68
CA VAL A 128 19.63 7.66 -16.48
C VAL A 128 19.40 6.46 -15.57
N ASN A 129 20.29 6.19 -14.62
CA ASN A 129 20.14 5.09 -13.68
C ASN A 129 18.89 5.25 -12.80
N CYS A 130 18.59 6.47 -12.34
CA CYS A 130 17.39 6.75 -11.55
C CYS A 130 16.12 6.55 -12.40
N VAL A 131 16.04 7.18 -13.56
CA VAL A 131 14.84 7.10 -14.43
C VAL A 131 14.62 5.67 -14.91
N ALA A 132 15.66 5.02 -15.45
CA ALA A 132 15.56 3.64 -15.93
C ALA A 132 15.26 2.67 -14.78
N GLY A 133 15.90 2.83 -13.62
CA GLY A 133 15.67 2.02 -12.44
C GLY A 133 14.22 2.14 -11.92
N THR A 134 13.66 3.35 -11.87
CA THR A 134 12.26 3.56 -11.47
C THR A 134 11.28 2.98 -12.47
N LEU A 135 11.48 3.23 -13.77
CA LEU A 135 10.61 2.68 -14.82
C LEU A 135 10.65 1.15 -14.78
N ALA A 136 11.86 0.56 -14.79
CA ALA A 136 12.04 -0.88 -14.69
C ALA A 136 11.41 -1.44 -13.41
N GLY A 137 11.67 -0.82 -12.27
CA GLY A 137 11.15 -1.21 -10.96
C GLY A 137 9.63 -1.20 -10.84
N ILE A 138 8.92 -0.46 -11.71
CA ILE A 138 7.45 -0.48 -11.76
C ILE A 138 6.96 -1.45 -12.84
N PHE A 139 7.46 -1.31 -14.07
CA PHE A 139 6.91 -2.03 -15.22
C PHE A 139 7.28 -3.51 -15.25
N ILE A 140 8.50 -3.87 -14.83
CA ILE A 140 8.94 -5.28 -14.85
C ILE A 140 8.19 -6.10 -13.80
N PRO A 141 8.03 -5.68 -12.53
CA PRO A 141 7.18 -6.40 -11.57
C PRO A 141 5.74 -6.55 -12.04
N LEU A 142 5.18 -5.51 -12.68
CA LEU A 142 3.82 -5.53 -13.19
C LEU A 142 3.67 -6.50 -14.37
N PHE A 143 4.67 -6.58 -15.25
CA PHE A 143 4.74 -7.58 -16.30
C PHE A 143 4.89 -9.00 -15.73
N LEU A 144 5.81 -9.18 -14.78
CA LEU A 144 6.06 -10.46 -14.12
C LEU A 144 4.78 -10.97 -13.45
N TYR A 145 4.07 -10.12 -12.71
CA TYR A 145 2.77 -10.44 -12.12
C TYR A 145 1.75 -10.92 -13.17
N LYS A 146 1.63 -10.23 -14.32
CA LYS A 146 0.71 -10.64 -15.40
C LYS A 146 1.04 -12.01 -15.98
N VAL A 147 2.32 -12.38 -16.04
CA VAL A 147 2.77 -13.68 -16.57
C VAL A 147 2.56 -14.77 -15.54
N THR A 148 2.99 -14.55 -14.29
CA THR A 148 2.98 -15.57 -13.24
C THR A 148 1.57 -15.96 -12.80
N VAL A 149 0.61 -15.02 -12.85
CA VAL A 149 -0.78 -15.30 -12.43
C VAL A 149 -1.56 -16.12 -13.48
N LYS A 150 -1.04 -16.25 -14.71
CA LYS A 150 -1.69 -17.10 -15.74
C LYS A 150 -1.56 -18.59 -15.48
N ASN A 151 -0.60 -19.02 -14.66
CA ASN A 151 -0.31 -20.42 -14.43
C ASN A 151 -0.33 -20.74 -12.93
N GLU A 152 -1.03 -21.79 -12.52
CA GLU A 152 -1.22 -22.15 -11.11
C GLU A 152 0.11 -22.45 -10.41
N TYR A 153 1.08 -23.02 -11.14
CA TYR A 153 2.42 -23.34 -10.63
C TYR A 153 3.30 -22.12 -10.36
N THR A 154 2.99 -20.96 -10.93
CA THR A 154 3.77 -19.72 -10.74
C THR A 154 3.01 -18.64 -9.99
N ALA A 155 1.69 -18.79 -9.85
CA ALA A 155 0.83 -17.83 -9.17
C ALA A 155 1.20 -17.68 -7.68
N TRP A 156 1.75 -18.73 -7.05
CA TRP A 156 2.18 -18.71 -5.65
C TRP A 156 3.22 -17.63 -5.33
N LEU A 157 3.94 -17.14 -6.34
CA LEU A 157 4.99 -16.12 -6.17
C LEU A 157 4.41 -14.77 -5.72
N PHE A 158 3.16 -14.46 -6.08
CA PHE A 158 2.51 -13.18 -5.73
C PHE A 158 1.13 -13.33 -5.11
N ILE A 159 0.54 -14.52 -5.18
CA ILE A 159 -0.78 -14.81 -4.63
C ILE A 159 -0.61 -15.91 -3.59
N PHE A 160 -1.17 -15.70 -2.40
CA PHE A 160 -1.16 -16.73 -1.37
C PHE A 160 -1.83 -18.01 -1.90
N PRO A 161 -1.15 -19.18 -1.88
CA PRO A 161 -1.72 -20.42 -2.35
C PRO A 161 -2.89 -20.80 -1.45
N LYS A 162 -4.11 -20.59 -1.95
CA LYS A 162 -5.32 -20.98 -1.23
C LYS A 162 -5.42 -22.50 -1.33
N LYS A 163 -5.07 -23.22 -0.25
CA LYS A 163 -5.41 -24.65 -0.16
C LYS A 163 -6.92 -24.76 -0.36
N ILE A 164 -7.35 -25.45 -1.42
CA ILE A 164 -8.75 -25.84 -1.59
C ILE A 164 -9.07 -26.80 -0.44
N ASP A 165 -9.72 -26.31 0.60
CA ASP A 165 -10.18 -27.13 1.71
C ASP A 165 -11.39 -27.95 1.23
N LYS A 166 -11.12 -29.09 0.60
CA LYS A 166 -12.11 -30.02 0.05
C LYS A 166 -13.21 -30.37 1.07
N LYS A 167 -12.93 -30.28 2.38
CA LYS A 167 -13.87 -30.55 3.47
C LYS A 167 -14.96 -29.46 3.58
N ARG A 168 -14.64 -28.19 3.32
CA ARG A 168 -15.64 -27.10 3.29
C ARG A 168 -16.54 -27.17 2.06
N GLU A 169 -16.01 -27.68 0.95
CA GLU A 169 -16.73 -27.82 -0.31
C GLU A 169 -17.72 -28.99 -0.29
N SER A 170 -17.34 -30.11 0.35
CA SER A 170 -18.26 -31.23 0.58
C SER A 170 -19.41 -30.86 1.52
N ILE A 171 -19.15 -30.14 2.62
CA ILE A 171 -20.20 -29.66 3.54
C ILE A 171 -21.17 -28.71 2.83
N ARG A 172 -20.67 -27.82 1.98
CA ARG A 172 -21.51 -26.89 1.20
C ARG A 172 -22.40 -27.62 0.18
N GLN A 173 -21.89 -28.66 -0.47
CA GLN A 173 -22.64 -29.50 -1.41
C GLN A 173 -23.74 -30.30 -0.70
N THR A 174 -23.47 -30.81 0.51
CA THR A 174 -24.49 -31.52 1.31
C THR A 174 -25.61 -30.57 1.74
N ILE A 175 -25.30 -29.37 2.24
CA ILE A 175 -26.32 -28.40 2.65
C ILE A 175 -27.21 -27.98 1.46
N ILE A 176 -26.64 -27.76 0.27
CA ILE A 176 -27.42 -27.40 -0.93
C ILE A 176 -28.29 -28.56 -1.43
N LYS A 177 -27.85 -29.81 -1.26
CA LYS A 177 -28.67 -30.99 -1.62
C LYS A 177 -29.76 -31.33 -0.60
N THR A 178 -29.69 -30.75 0.61
CA THR A 178 -30.64 -31.01 1.69
C THR A 178 -31.62 -29.84 1.91
N ALA A 179 -31.49 -28.76 1.13
CA ALA A 179 -32.39 -27.61 1.09
C ALA A 179 -33.20 -27.62 -0.21
#